data_AF-A0A960SW33-F1
#
_entry.id   AF-A0A960SW33-F1
#
_cell.length_a   1.000
_cell.length_b   1.000
_cell.length_c   1.000
_cell.angle_alpha   90.00
_cell.angle_beta   90.00
_cell.angle_gamma   90.00
#
_symmetry.space_group_name_H-M   'P 1'
#
loop_
_entity.id
_entity.type
_entity.pdbx_description
1 polymer ?
#
loop_
_entity_poly.entity_id
_entity_poly.type
_entity_poly.pdbx_seq_one_letter_code
_entity_poly.pdbx_strand_id
1 'polypeptide(L)'
;MIGLRREFSETPEAAHFKQPIFHIMVLFVDESESIARQLKRGREVLLHNEEVARSGLGELWEVRNTDFDEALARNRYRVFKEKTYDALVSLKEIFHYHFINAQAPLEKVQQNIVRELEYQSSLELDPRTFDQLRNLPLASEIIRHARQDLVRRLDSYMVGKPALMETVVRFIDQKMMPIVVRHAISGRADINSEDELFHEPDALAMLIDIFSERGYHATADVHRIEIPEHFDVETGRIRCRVKKVFRFRIIFKGSEIRRGQSVN
;
A
#
# COMPACT_ATOMS: atom_id res chain seq x y z
N MET A 1 28.65 -12.87 17.35
CA MET A 1 27.23 -12.71 16.93
C MET A 1 26.78 -13.85 16.02
N ILE A 2 27.37 -14.06 14.83
CA ILE A 2 26.99 -15.16 13.92
C ILE A 2 27.17 -16.57 14.55
N GLY A 3 28.24 -16.80 15.32
CA GLY A 3 28.48 -18.07 16.01
C GLY A 3 27.41 -18.42 17.04
N LEU A 4 27.08 -17.47 17.93
CA LEU A 4 26.02 -17.62 18.95
C LEU A 4 24.65 -17.88 18.30
N ARG A 5 24.34 -17.19 17.20
CA ARG A 5 23.09 -17.45 16.48
C ARG A 5 22.97 -18.88 15.97
N ARG A 6 24.06 -19.47 15.47
CA ARG A 6 24.07 -20.86 14.98
C ARG A 6 23.88 -21.86 16.11
N GLU A 7 24.41 -21.54 17.29
CA GLU A 7 24.33 -22.36 18.49
C GLU A 7 22.90 -22.35 19.08
N PHE A 8 22.25 -21.19 19.11
CA PHE A 8 20.92 -21.00 19.71
C PHE A 8 19.77 -20.98 18.69
N SER A 9 19.97 -21.40 17.42
CA SER A 9 18.97 -21.21 16.35
C SER A 9 17.68 -22.01 16.52
N GLU A 10 17.74 -23.10 17.29
CA GLU A 10 16.61 -24.01 17.57
C GLU A 10 16.08 -23.85 19.01
N THR A 11 16.51 -22.81 19.71
CA THR A 11 16.10 -22.56 21.10
C THR A 11 15.27 -21.28 21.20
N PRO A 12 14.48 -21.08 22.28
CA PRO A 12 13.72 -19.84 22.49
C PRO A 12 14.61 -18.59 22.51
N GLU A 13 15.89 -18.73 22.85
CA GLU A 13 16.89 -17.67 22.90
C GLU A 13 17.32 -17.16 21.51
N ALA A 14 16.95 -17.86 20.43
CA ALA A 14 17.19 -17.42 19.05
C ALA A 14 16.74 -15.97 18.80
N ALA A 15 15.66 -15.54 19.47
CA ALA A 15 15.11 -14.19 19.36
C ALA A 15 16.08 -13.08 19.79
N HIS A 16 17.07 -13.40 20.64
CA HIS A 16 18.09 -12.44 21.09
C HIS A 16 19.26 -12.31 20.10
N PHE A 17 19.37 -13.21 19.12
CA PHE A 17 20.46 -13.25 18.15
C PHE A 17 19.92 -13.04 16.73
N LYS A 18 19.48 -11.80 16.45
CA LYS A 18 18.93 -11.40 15.14
C LYS A 18 19.94 -11.62 14.01
N GLN A 19 19.45 -11.94 12.82
CA GLN A 19 20.27 -12.04 11.62
C GLN A 19 20.79 -10.64 11.22
N PRO A 20 21.96 -10.54 10.55
CA PRO A 20 22.34 -9.30 9.89
C PRO A 20 21.28 -8.91 8.85
N ILE A 21 20.81 -7.67 8.93
CA ILE A 21 19.83 -7.10 8.01
C ILE A 21 20.53 -6.06 7.15
N PHE A 22 20.22 -6.07 5.85
CA PHE A 22 20.77 -5.11 4.90
C PHE A 22 19.73 -4.02 4.62
N HIS A 23 20.15 -2.77 4.84
CA HIS A 23 19.35 -1.59 4.56
C HIS A 23 19.85 -0.91 3.29
N ILE A 24 18.92 -0.58 2.40
CA ILE A 24 19.17 0.27 1.24
C ILE A 24 18.68 1.67 1.60
N MET A 25 19.60 2.63 1.71
CA MET A 25 19.27 4.02 1.95
C MET A 25 19.48 4.85 0.69
N VAL A 26 18.42 5.48 0.21
CA VAL A 26 18.46 6.36 -0.95
C VAL A 26 18.31 7.80 -0.49
N LEU A 27 19.39 8.57 -0.63
CA LEU A 27 19.42 10.00 -0.39
C LEU A 27 18.89 10.73 -1.62
N PHE A 28 17.81 11.49 -1.44
CA PHE A 28 17.15 12.19 -2.54
C PHE A 28 17.31 13.71 -2.43
N VAL A 29 17.64 14.32 -3.55
CA VAL A 29 17.56 15.76 -3.81
C VAL A 29 16.81 15.99 -5.11
N ASP A 30 16.09 17.10 -5.20
CA ASP A 30 15.43 17.48 -6.45
C ASP A 30 16.43 17.96 -7.50
N GLU A 31 15.94 18.13 -8.73
CA GLU A 31 16.77 18.52 -9.88
C GLU A 31 17.43 19.89 -9.67
N SER A 32 16.68 20.88 -9.17
CA SER A 32 17.17 22.22 -8.91
C SER A 32 18.32 22.24 -7.90
N GLU A 33 18.15 21.56 -6.78
CA GLU A 33 19.15 21.47 -5.71
C GLU A 33 20.36 20.66 -6.18
N SER A 34 20.15 19.59 -6.95
CA SER A 34 21.23 18.78 -7.53
C SER A 34 22.11 19.60 -8.49
N ILE A 35 21.49 20.41 -9.35
CA ILE A 35 22.21 21.30 -10.28
C ILE A 35 22.93 22.41 -9.50
N ALA A 36 22.24 23.07 -8.58
CA ALA A 36 22.80 24.15 -7.77
C ALA A 36 24.05 23.70 -7.00
N ARG A 37 24.02 22.50 -6.39
CA ARG A 37 25.17 21.92 -5.69
C ARG A 37 26.33 21.59 -6.63
N GLN A 38 26.07 21.08 -7.83
CA GLN A 38 27.11 20.82 -8.84
C GLN A 38 27.80 22.12 -9.30
N LEU A 39 27.01 23.15 -9.62
CA LEU A 39 27.55 24.45 -10.04
C LEU A 39 28.26 25.19 -8.89
N LYS A 40 27.80 25.03 -7.65
CA LYS A 40 28.49 25.54 -6.47
C LYS A 40 29.86 24.87 -6.32
N ARG A 41 29.92 23.54 -6.42
CA ARG A 41 31.18 22.77 -6.38
C ARG A 41 32.15 23.23 -7.47
N GLY A 42 31.70 23.43 -8.70
CA GLY A 42 32.56 23.91 -9.78
C GLY A 42 33.22 25.26 -9.46
N ARG A 43 32.45 26.21 -8.93
CA ARG A 43 32.96 27.53 -8.50
C ARG A 43 34.00 27.39 -7.38
N GLU A 44 33.74 26.55 -6.39
CA GLU A 44 34.65 26.30 -5.27
C GLU A 44 35.97 25.66 -5.73
N VAL A 45 35.90 24.72 -6.67
CA VAL A 45 37.09 24.08 -7.28
C VAL A 45 37.96 25.09 -8.03
N LEU A 46 37.36 25.99 -8.81
CA LEU A 46 38.14 27.02 -9.52
C LEU A 46 38.85 27.96 -8.56
N LEU A 47 38.14 28.47 -7.55
CA LEU A 47 38.70 29.38 -6.55
C LEU A 47 39.86 28.71 -5.80
N HIS A 48 39.67 27.47 -5.36
CA HIS A 48 40.71 26.69 -4.69
C HIS A 48 41.93 26.48 -5.60
N ASN A 49 41.72 26.06 -6.86
CA ASN A 49 42.81 25.79 -7.79
C ASN A 49 43.59 27.06 -8.16
N GLU A 50 42.94 28.21 -8.26
CA GLU A 50 43.59 29.50 -8.46
C GLU A 50 44.44 29.91 -7.25
N GLU A 51 43.92 29.70 -6.03
CA GLU A 51 44.65 29.93 -4.77
C GLU A 51 45.91 29.04 -4.67
N VAL A 52 45.78 27.75 -5.01
CA VAL A 52 46.90 26.79 -5.04
C VAL A 52 47.93 27.20 -6.10
N ALA A 53 47.48 27.59 -7.29
CA ALA A 53 48.37 28.04 -8.37
C ALA A 53 49.15 29.31 -8.00
N ARG A 54 48.51 30.25 -7.27
CA ARG A 54 49.13 31.50 -6.82
C ARG A 54 50.09 31.30 -5.65
N SER A 55 49.68 30.50 -4.65
CA SER A 55 50.45 30.31 -3.41
C SER A 55 51.54 29.25 -3.54
N GLY A 56 51.40 28.31 -4.49
CA GLY A 56 52.24 27.13 -4.59
C GLY A 56 52.03 26.12 -3.45
N LEU A 57 51.02 26.31 -2.61
CA LEU A 57 50.73 25.47 -1.44
C LEU A 57 49.40 24.74 -1.63
N GLY A 58 49.42 23.41 -1.45
CA GLY A 58 48.25 22.54 -1.56
C GLY A 58 48.20 21.74 -2.87
N GLU A 59 47.13 20.96 -3.03
CA GLU A 59 46.91 20.12 -4.21
C GLU A 59 45.72 20.65 -5.01
N LEU A 60 45.83 20.57 -6.35
CA LEU A 60 44.75 20.93 -7.26
C LEU A 60 43.59 19.92 -7.14
N TRP A 61 42.38 20.43 -7.02
CA TRP A 61 41.16 19.64 -7.04
C TRP A 61 40.74 19.32 -8.48
N GLU A 62 40.12 18.14 -8.64
CA GLU A 62 39.63 17.64 -9.91
C GLU A 62 38.56 18.58 -10.51
N VAL A 63 38.78 18.99 -11.77
CA VAL A 63 37.83 19.78 -12.55
C VAL A 63 36.92 18.85 -13.35
N ARG A 64 35.61 18.95 -13.14
CA ARG A 64 34.60 18.12 -13.82
C ARG A 64 33.73 18.98 -14.73
N ASN A 65 33.63 18.61 -16.01
CA ASN A 65 32.88 19.39 -17.00
C ASN A 65 31.40 19.59 -16.63
N THR A 66 30.78 18.65 -15.93
CA THR A 66 29.39 18.75 -15.45
C THR A 66 29.17 19.81 -14.39
N ASP A 67 30.22 20.32 -13.76
CA ASP A 67 30.13 21.27 -12.65
C ASP A 67 30.14 22.73 -13.12
N PHE A 68 30.28 22.96 -14.43
CA PHE A 68 30.37 24.29 -15.04
C PHE A 68 29.27 24.56 -16.06
N ASP A 69 28.55 23.53 -16.47
CA ASP A 69 27.52 23.60 -17.51
C ASP A 69 26.20 23.08 -16.94
N GLU A 70 25.23 23.98 -16.84
CA GLU A 70 23.89 23.66 -16.33
C GLU A 70 23.20 22.59 -17.19
N ALA A 71 23.33 22.65 -18.52
CA ALA A 71 22.71 21.69 -19.42
C ALA A 71 23.32 20.29 -19.25
N LEU A 72 24.65 20.21 -19.05
CA LEU A 72 25.31 18.93 -18.74
C LEU A 72 24.89 18.38 -17.36
N ALA A 73 24.83 19.23 -16.34
CA ALA A 73 24.36 18.85 -15.00
C ALA A 73 22.91 18.34 -15.02
N ARG A 74 22.05 19.03 -15.77
CA ARG A 74 20.64 18.67 -15.99
C ARG A 74 20.51 17.35 -16.73
N ASN A 75 21.26 17.16 -17.81
CA ASN A 75 21.25 15.92 -18.57
C ASN A 75 21.69 14.72 -17.70
N ARG A 76 22.68 14.91 -16.83
CA ARG A 76 23.11 13.89 -15.86
C ARG A 76 22.00 13.51 -14.87
N TYR A 77 21.26 14.49 -14.34
CA TYR A 77 20.12 14.22 -13.45
C TYR A 77 19.01 13.44 -14.18
N ARG A 78 18.71 13.83 -15.41
CA ARG A 78 17.74 13.13 -16.27
C ARG A 78 18.13 11.68 -16.51
N VAL A 79 19.39 11.41 -16.87
CA VAL A 79 19.88 10.04 -17.10
C VAL A 79 19.73 9.18 -15.84
N PHE A 80 20.03 9.72 -14.65
CA PHE A 80 19.80 9.02 -13.39
C PHE A 80 18.32 8.67 -13.19
N LYS A 81 17.43 9.64 -13.39
CA LYS A 81 15.98 9.46 -13.26
C LYS A 81 15.43 8.41 -14.23
N GLU A 82 15.87 8.43 -15.48
CA GLU A 82 15.34 7.55 -16.53
C GLU A 82 15.93 6.13 -16.50
N LYS A 83 17.21 5.97 -16.13
CA LYS A 83 17.92 4.68 -16.26
C LYS A 83 18.19 3.97 -14.95
N THR A 84 18.31 4.69 -13.85
CA THR A 84 18.82 4.14 -12.58
C THR A 84 17.77 4.17 -11.48
N TYR A 85 16.88 5.15 -11.49
CA TYR A 85 15.89 5.33 -10.43
C TYR A 85 14.96 4.13 -10.28
N ASP A 86 14.38 3.63 -11.38
CA ASP A 86 13.44 2.50 -11.31
C ASP A 86 14.11 1.21 -10.82
N ALA A 87 15.36 0.97 -11.23
CA ALA A 87 16.16 -0.16 -10.75
C ALA A 87 16.52 -0.03 -9.26
N LEU A 88 16.74 1.19 -8.75
CA LEU A 88 16.93 1.41 -7.32
C LEU A 88 15.62 1.22 -6.55
N VAL A 89 14.49 1.65 -7.11
CA VAL A 89 13.18 1.50 -6.48
C VAL A 89 12.74 0.05 -6.42
N SER A 90 13.09 -0.80 -7.39
CA SER A 90 12.76 -2.23 -7.35
C SER A 90 13.45 -2.98 -6.20
N LEU A 91 14.58 -2.47 -5.69
CA LEU A 91 15.26 -3.07 -4.53
C LEU A 91 14.39 -3.10 -3.27
N LYS A 92 13.37 -2.23 -3.17
CA LYS A 92 12.41 -2.24 -2.06
C LYS A 92 11.61 -3.53 -1.95
N GLU A 93 11.55 -4.31 -3.02
CA GLU A 93 10.86 -5.61 -3.04
C GLU A 93 11.67 -6.69 -2.31
N ILE A 94 12.97 -6.46 -2.11
CA ILE A 94 13.93 -7.45 -1.60
C ILE A 94 14.55 -7.00 -0.27
N PHE A 95 14.83 -5.70 -0.10
CA PHE A 95 15.55 -5.15 1.05
C PHE A 95 14.72 -4.09 1.80
N HIS A 96 15.06 -3.87 3.07
CA HIS A 96 14.57 -2.73 3.83
C HIS A 96 15.05 -1.44 3.15
N TYR A 97 14.10 -0.70 2.58
CA TYR A 97 14.38 0.41 1.69
C TYR A 97 13.91 1.73 2.31
N HIS A 98 14.85 2.64 2.51
CA HIS A 98 14.61 3.94 3.12
C HIS A 98 14.84 5.05 2.12
N PHE A 99 13.90 5.99 2.07
CA PHE A 99 13.98 7.17 1.23
C PHE A 99 14.20 8.40 2.11
N ILE A 100 15.38 9.00 2.03
CA ILE A 100 15.79 10.07 2.95
C ILE A 100 15.95 11.35 2.15
N ASN A 101 15.22 12.39 2.58
CA ASN A 101 15.37 13.73 2.00
C ASN A 101 16.73 14.32 2.40
N ALA A 102 17.58 14.56 1.41
CA ALA A 102 18.93 15.08 1.55
C ALA A 102 19.06 16.56 1.11
N GLN A 103 17.94 17.28 0.98
CA GLN A 103 17.93 18.73 0.74
C GLN A 103 18.28 19.52 2.00
N ALA A 104 18.06 18.96 3.19
CA ALA A 104 18.42 19.58 4.46
C ALA A 104 19.96 19.70 4.65
N PRO A 105 20.43 20.53 5.60
CA PRO A 105 21.85 20.59 5.98
C PRO A 105 22.40 19.22 6.40
N LEU A 106 23.70 19.00 6.18
CA LEU A 106 24.37 17.71 6.37
C LEU A 106 24.09 17.10 7.75
N GLU A 107 24.22 17.91 8.80
CA GLU A 107 24.02 17.48 10.19
C GLU A 107 22.60 16.98 10.41
N LYS A 108 21.62 17.64 9.78
CA LYS A 108 20.21 17.25 9.86
C LYS A 108 19.95 15.95 9.10
N VAL A 109 20.55 15.78 7.93
CA VAL A 109 20.44 14.54 7.14
C VAL A 109 21.06 13.37 7.90
N GLN A 110 22.23 13.55 8.52
CA GLN A 110 22.87 12.54 9.36
C GLN A 110 21.99 12.13 10.54
N GLN A 111 21.39 13.10 11.25
CA GLN A 111 20.44 12.80 12.33
C GLN A 111 19.22 12.03 11.84
N ASN A 112 18.69 12.38 10.66
CA ASN A 112 17.56 11.68 10.07
C ASN A 112 17.92 10.23 9.72
N ILE A 113 19.11 9.99 9.17
CA ILE A 113 19.63 8.64 8.88
C ILE A 113 19.68 7.80 10.17
N VAL A 114 20.29 8.33 11.22
CA VAL A 114 20.43 7.61 12.50
C VAL A 114 19.07 7.29 13.10
N ARG A 115 18.15 8.26 13.14
CA ARG A 115 16.79 8.05 13.68
C ARG A 115 16.01 7.00 12.90
N GLU A 116 16.11 7.02 11.58
CA GLU A 116 15.44 6.05 10.71
C GLU A 116 15.94 4.63 10.99
N LEU A 117 17.26 4.45 11.12
CA LEU A 117 17.87 3.15 11.43
C LEU A 117 17.56 2.66 12.85
N GLU A 118 17.60 3.54 13.85
CA GLU A 118 17.29 3.20 15.25
C GLU A 118 15.83 2.77 15.43
N TYR A 119 14.91 3.51 14.81
CA TYR A 119 13.49 3.20 14.84
C TYR A 119 13.22 1.80 14.24
N GLN A 120 13.81 1.50 13.09
CA GLN A 120 13.59 0.25 12.38
C GLN A 120 14.25 -0.95 13.07
N SER A 121 15.48 -0.79 13.58
CA SER A 121 16.16 -1.85 14.35
C SER A 121 15.31 -2.35 15.53
N SER A 122 14.53 -1.45 16.13
CA SER A 122 13.62 -1.76 17.24
C SER A 122 12.30 -2.44 16.79
N LEU A 123 11.89 -2.27 15.54
CA LEU A 123 10.61 -2.72 14.97
C LEU A 123 10.75 -3.87 13.96
N GLU A 124 11.97 -4.25 13.61
CA GLU A 124 12.24 -5.33 12.66
C GLU A 124 11.89 -6.70 13.22
N LEU A 125 11.03 -7.39 12.46
CA LEU A 125 10.74 -8.81 12.62
C LEU A 125 11.99 -9.65 12.38
N ASP A 126 12.07 -10.81 13.04
CA ASP A 126 13.09 -11.81 12.69
C ASP A 126 12.90 -12.23 11.21
N PRO A 127 13.98 -12.46 10.43
CA PRO A 127 13.85 -12.81 9.02
C PRO A 127 13.00 -14.06 8.72
N ARG A 128 12.99 -15.06 9.62
CA ARG A 128 12.10 -16.22 9.47
C ARG A 128 10.63 -15.78 9.53
N THR A 129 10.32 -14.82 10.40
CA THR A 129 8.98 -14.23 10.50
C THR A 129 8.66 -13.33 9.31
N PHE A 130 9.62 -12.52 8.84
CA PHE A 130 9.45 -11.69 7.66
C PHE A 130 9.15 -12.52 6.40
N ASP A 131 9.91 -13.59 6.17
CA ASP A 131 9.72 -14.47 4.99
C ASP A 131 8.34 -15.12 4.95
N GLN A 132 7.72 -15.39 6.10
CA GLN A 132 6.35 -15.90 6.17
C GLN A 132 5.32 -14.81 5.82
N LEU A 133 5.57 -13.57 6.21
CA LEU A 133 4.61 -12.47 6.05
C LEU A 133 4.75 -11.71 4.73
N ARG A 134 5.92 -11.73 4.07
CA ARG A 134 6.20 -10.90 2.88
C ARG A 134 5.29 -11.15 1.69
N ASN A 135 4.64 -12.31 1.61
CA ASN A 135 3.70 -12.64 0.53
C ASN A 135 2.32 -11.99 0.74
N LEU A 136 2.04 -11.47 1.94
CA LEU A 136 0.83 -10.71 2.23
C LEU A 136 1.07 -9.25 1.85
N PRO A 137 0.19 -8.63 1.03
CA PRO A 137 0.36 -7.25 0.63
C PRO A 137 0.19 -6.32 1.83
N LEU A 138 0.94 -5.22 1.84
CA LEU A 138 0.74 -4.18 2.85
C LEU A 138 -0.61 -3.49 2.65
N ALA A 139 -1.26 -3.07 3.74
CA ALA A 139 -2.52 -2.32 3.65
C ALA A 139 -2.40 -1.06 2.78
N SER A 140 -1.26 -0.36 2.84
CA SER A 140 -0.96 0.79 1.99
C SER A 140 -0.86 0.43 0.50
N GLU A 141 -0.36 -0.77 0.17
CA GLU A 141 -0.27 -1.25 -1.21
C GLU A 141 -1.63 -1.64 -1.76
N ILE A 142 -2.46 -2.30 -0.93
CA ILE A 142 -3.85 -2.62 -1.28
C ILE A 142 -4.60 -1.34 -1.64
N ILE A 143 -4.42 -0.26 -0.86
CA ILE A 143 -5.13 1.01 -1.08
C ILE A 143 -4.59 1.76 -2.31
N ARG A 144 -3.26 1.75 -2.55
CA ARG A 144 -2.61 2.58 -3.59
C ARG A 144 -3.21 2.35 -4.98
N HIS A 145 -3.53 1.10 -5.32
CA HIS A 145 -4.04 0.72 -6.64
C HIS A 145 -5.51 0.27 -6.62
N ALA A 146 -6.17 0.28 -5.45
CA ALA A 146 -7.51 -0.24 -5.25
C ALA A 146 -8.52 0.24 -6.30
N ARG A 147 -8.49 1.53 -6.67
CA ARG A 147 -9.41 2.10 -7.66
C ARG A 147 -9.14 1.59 -9.08
N GLN A 148 -7.87 1.49 -9.48
CA GLN A 148 -7.51 0.98 -10.81
C GLN A 148 -7.86 -0.51 -10.92
N ASP A 149 -7.59 -1.27 -9.87
CA ASP A 149 -7.90 -2.70 -9.83
C ASP A 149 -9.41 -2.96 -9.79
N LEU A 150 -10.19 -2.12 -9.11
CA LEU A 150 -11.65 -2.16 -9.13
C LEU A 150 -12.19 -2.02 -10.57
N VAL A 151 -11.73 -1.01 -11.31
CA VAL A 151 -12.16 -0.79 -12.71
C VAL A 151 -11.80 -2.01 -13.57
N ARG A 152 -10.57 -2.51 -13.46
CA ARG A 152 -10.12 -3.71 -14.20
C ARG A 152 -10.98 -4.94 -13.90
N ARG A 153 -11.36 -5.16 -12.63
CA ARG A 153 -12.24 -6.28 -12.24
C ARG A 153 -13.62 -6.14 -12.86
N LEU A 154 -14.23 -4.95 -12.81
CA LEU A 154 -15.54 -4.69 -13.42
C LEU A 154 -15.54 -4.91 -14.93
N ASP A 155 -14.52 -4.41 -15.64
CA ASP A 155 -14.37 -4.66 -17.07
C ASP A 155 -14.20 -6.16 -17.36
N SER A 156 -13.39 -6.85 -16.56
CA SER A 156 -13.17 -8.29 -16.68
C SER A 156 -14.45 -9.10 -16.45
N TYR A 157 -15.30 -8.69 -15.50
CA TYR A 157 -16.59 -9.31 -15.24
C TYR A 157 -17.53 -9.18 -16.44
N MET A 158 -17.58 -7.99 -17.05
CA MET A 158 -18.43 -7.77 -18.22
C MET A 158 -17.99 -8.60 -19.43
N VAL A 159 -16.67 -8.77 -19.62
CA VAL A 159 -16.13 -9.61 -20.70
C VAL A 159 -16.34 -11.10 -20.42
N GLY A 160 -16.03 -11.55 -19.20
CA GLY A 160 -16.01 -12.98 -18.86
C GLY A 160 -17.36 -13.57 -18.49
N LYS A 161 -18.22 -12.81 -17.81
CA LYS A 161 -19.51 -13.27 -17.26
C LYS A 161 -20.62 -12.21 -17.40
N PRO A 162 -20.96 -11.74 -18.61
CA PRO A 162 -21.92 -10.66 -18.82
C PRO A 162 -23.33 -10.96 -18.29
N ALA A 163 -23.82 -12.19 -18.46
CA ALA A 163 -25.15 -12.59 -17.98
C ALA A 163 -25.26 -12.58 -16.45
N LEU A 164 -24.19 -12.98 -15.74
CA LEU A 164 -24.15 -12.92 -14.29
C LEU A 164 -24.13 -11.47 -13.81
N MET A 165 -23.29 -10.64 -14.43
CA MET A 165 -23.23 -9.20 -14.15
C MET A 165 -24.60 -8.52 -14.32
N GLU A 166 -25.30 -8.81 -15.43
CA GLU A 166 -26.66 -8.30 -15.67
C GLU A 166 -27.65 -8.73 -14.58
N THR A 167 -27.55 -10.00 -14.14
CA THR A 167 -28.41 -10.54 -13.08
C THR A 167 -28.13 -9.85 -11.73
N VAL A 168 -26.85 -9.62 -11.40
CA VAL A 168 -26.46 -8.89 -10.19
C VAL A 168 -26.94 -7.44 -10.23
N VAL A 169 -26.75 -6.73 -11.34
CA VAL A 169 -27.22 -5.35 -11.52
C VAL A 169 -28.74 -5.27 -11.35
N ARG A 170 -29.48 -6.19 -11.97
CA ARG A 170 -30.94 -6.27 -11.85
C ARG A 170 -31.38 -6.53 -10.41
N PHE A 171 -30.71 -7.42 -9.70
CA PHE A 171 -30.99 -7.67 -8.28
C PHE A 171 -30.75 -6.41 -7.42
N ILE A 172 -29.64 -5.71 -7.66
CA ILE A 172 -29.32 -4.44 -6.97
C ILE A 172 -30.43 -3.42 -7.24
N ASP A 173 -30.79 -3.20 -8.50
CA ASP A 173 -31.78 -2.20 -8.91
C ASP A 173 -33.18 -2.50 -8.36
N GLN A 174 -33.66 -3.73 -8.52
CA GLN A 174 -35.05 -4.07 -8.20
C GLN A 174 -35.28 -4.35 -6.71
N LYS A 175 -34.28 -4.88 -6.00
CA LYS A 175 -34.43 -5.30 -4.60
C LYS A 175 -33.69 -4.41 -3.62
N MET A 176 -32.44 -4.05 -3.90
CA MET A 176 -31.60 -3.34 -2.92
C MET A 176 -31.80 -1.84 -2.96
N MET A 177 -31.82 -1.22 -4.15
CA MET A 177 -31.92 0.23 -4.30
C MET A 177 -33.18 0.83 -3.65
N PRO A 178 -34.38 0.21 -3.74
CA PRO A 178 -35.55 0.72 -3.02
C PRO A 178 -35.35 0.79 -1.51
N ILE A 179 -34.58 -0.14 -0.92
CA ILE A 179 -34.26 -0.15 0.51
C ILE A 179 -33.19 0.92 0.80
N VAL A 180 -32.13 0.99 -0.01
CA VAL A 180 -31.04 1.97 0.14
C VAL A 180 -31.59 3.40 0.08
N VAL A 181 -32.45 3.71 -0.90
CA VAL A 181 -33.07 5.04 -1.07
C VAL A 181 -33.92 5.42 0.15
N ARG A 182 -34.67 4.48 0.74
CA ARG A 182 -35.43 4.73 1.98
C ARG A 182 -34.54 5.03 3.19
N HIS A 183 -33.28 4.58 3.15
CA HIS A 183 -32.28 4.83 4.19
C HIS A 183 -31.36 6.02 3.86
N ALA A 184 -31.77 6.90 2.93
CA ALA A 184 -30.96 8.05 2.54
C ALA A 184 -30.63 9.01 3.70
N ILE A 185 -31.47 9.06 4.74
CA ILE A 185 -31.23 9.85 5.95
C ILE A 185 -30.19 9.18 6.85
N SER A 186 -30.33 7.88 7.14
CA SER A 186 -29.41 7.16 8.02
C SER A 186 -28.03 6.94 7.40
N GLY A 187 -27.94 6.95 6.06
CA GLY A 187 -26.70 6.63 5.34
C GLY A 187 -26.30 5.16 5.49
N ARG A 188 -27.22 4.29 5.90
CA ARG A 188 -26.96 2.86 6.09
C ARG A 188 -28.21 2.02 5.88
N ALA A 189 -28.07 0.96 5.09
CA ALA A 189 -29.07 -0.08 4.89
C ALA A 189 -28.47 -1.47 5.19
N ASP A 190 -29.14 -2.25 6.03
CA ASP A 190 -28.85 -3.67 6.25
C ASP A 190 -29.92 -4.50 5.51
N ILE A 191 -29.51 -5.38 4.59
CA ILE A 191 -30.38 -6.10 3.65
C ILE A 191 -30.06 -7.60 3.74
N ASN A 192 -31.07 -8.43 3.96
CA ASN A 192 -30.92 -9.89 3.98
C ASN A 192 -31.51 -10.51 2.71
N SER A 193 -30.86 -11.55 2.19
CA SER A 193 -31.34 -12.31 1.03
C SER A 193 -31.07 -13.80 1.19
N GLU A 194 -31.96 -14.62 0.65
CA GLU A 194 -31.79 -16.08 0.51
C GLU A 194 -31.68 -16.47 -0.97
N ASP A 195 -31.48 -15.48 -1.83
CA ASP A 195 -31.46 -15.64 -3.29
C ASP A 195 -30.29 -16.53 -3.72
N GLU A 196 -30.57 -17.52 -4.56
CA GLU A 196 -29.60 -18.50 -5.05
C GLU A 196 -28.50 -17.86 -5.89
N LEU A 197 -28.71 -16.64 -6.43
CA LEU A 197 -27.71 -15.85 -7.14
C LEU A 197 -26.36 -15.79 -6.38
N PHE A 198 -26.40 -15.63 -5.07
CA PHE A 198 -25.20 -15.47 -4.24
C PHE A 198 -24.57 -16.78 -3.78
N HIS A 199 -25.10 -17.92 -4.22
CA HIS A 199 -24.40 -19.18 -4.10
C HIS A 199 -23.22 -19.25 -5.07
N GLU A 200 -23.24 -18.47 -6.16
CA GLU A 200 -22.09 -18.25 -7.04
C GLU A 200 -21.12 -17.23 -6.40
N PRO A 201 -19.87 -17.61 -6.08
CA PRO A 201 -18.93 -16.73 -5.39
C PRO A 201 -18.67 -15.40 -6.09
N ASP A 202 -18.64 -15.42 -7.43
CA ASP A 202 -18.37 -14.23 -8.23
C ASP A 202 -19.51 -13.20 -8.15
N ALA A 203 -20.74 -13.62 -7.89
CA ALA A 203 -21.88 -12.70 -7.75
C ALA A 203 -21.73 -11.77 -6.54
N LEU A 204 -21.19 -12.29 -5.42
CA LEU A 204 -20.90 -11.50 -4.23
C LEU A 204 -19.78 -10.48 -4.49
N ALA A 205 -18.72 -10.91 -5.17
CA ALA A 205 -17.61 -10.02 -5.54
C ALA A 205 -18.08 -8.90 -6.47
N MET A 206 -18.84 -9.24 -7.52
CA MET A 206 -19.45 -8.27 -8.44
C MET A 206 -20.33 -7.26 -7.69
N LEU A 207 -21.18 -7.72 -6.77
CA LEU A 207 -22.05 -6.83 -5.99
C LEU A 207 -21.23 -5.82 -5.16
N ILE A 208 -20.19 -6.29 -4.46
CA ILE A 208 -19.33 -5.42 -3.65
C ILE A 208 -18.63 -4.38 -4.54
N ASP A 209 -18.09 -4.82 -5.67
CA ASP A 209 -17.39 -3.95 -6.62
C ASP A 209 -18.33 -2.92 -7.27
N ILE A 210 -19.55 -3.30 -7.66
CA ILE A 210 -20.57 -2.38 -8.22
C ILE A 210 -20.93 -1.29 -7.21
N PHE A 211 -21.20 -1.66 -5.95
CA PHE A 211 -21.49 -0.66 -4.92
C PHE A 211 -20.29 0.23 -4.64
N SER A 212 -19.07 -0.33 -4.60
CA SER A 212 -17.84 0.41 -4.37
C SER A 212 -17.57 1.43 -5.48
N GLU A 213 -17.82 1.06 -6.75
CA GLU A 213 -17.71 1.97 -7.90
C GLU A 213 -18.71 3.13 -7.77
N ARG A 214 -19.94 2.84 -7.36
CA ARG A 214 -20.99 3.85 -7.17
C ARG A 214 -20.84 4.69 -5.90
N GLY A 215 -19.74 4.53 -5.16
CA GLY A 215 -19.41 5.34 -3.99
C GLY A 215 -20.04 4.86 -2.68
N TYR A 216 -20.52 3.63 -2.62
CA TYR A 216 -21.02 2.99 -1.40
C TYR A 216 -19.95 2.11 -0.76
N HIS A 217 -19.97 1.98 0.56
CA HIS A 217 -19.22 0.95 1.26
C HIS A 217 -20.12 -0.28 1.44
N ALA A 218 -19.79 -1.37 0.76
CA ALA A 218 -20.54 -2.61 0.81
C ALA A 218 -19.75 -3.70 1.53
N THR A 219 -20.41 -4.40 2.44
CA THR A 219 -19.92 -5.65 3.03
C THR A 219 -20.96 -6.73 2.89
N ALA A 220 -20.54 -7.96 2.58
CA ALA A 220 -21.40 -9.13 2.49
C ALA A 220 -20.92 -10.21 3.45
N ASP A 221 -21.86 -10.88 4.12
CA ASP A 221 -21.59 -11.98 5.03
C ASP A 221 -22.58 -13.13 4.80
N VAL A 222 -22.13 -14.37 4.98
CA VAL A 222 -22.94 -15.58 4.72
C VAL A 222 -23.22 -16.30 6.02
N HIS A 223 -24.44 -16.19 6.51
CA HIS A 223 -24.91 -16.95 7.67
C HIS A 223 -25.48 -18.30 7.22
N ARG A 224 -25.01 -19.38 7.85
CA ARG A 224 -25.57 -20.74 7.70
C ARG A 224 -26.36 -21.08 8.95
N ILE A 225 -27.64 -21.37 8.76
CA ILE A 225 -28.59 -21.68 9.83
C ILE A 225 -29.06 -23.11 9.61
N GLU A 226 -28.89 -23.97 10.60
CA GLU A 226 -29.48 -25.31 10.58
C GLU A 226 -30.95 -25.23 10.96
N ILE A 227 -31.81 -25.73 10.08
CA ILE A 227 -33.25 -25.80 10.31
C ILE A 227 -33.62 -27.27 10.47
N PRO A 228 -34.17 -27.69 11.62
CA PRO A 228 -34.62 -29.05 11.81
C PRO A 228 -35.84 -29.32 10.90
N GLU A 229 -35.76 -30.36 10.07
CA GLU A 229 -36.85 -30.74 9.16
C GLU A 229 -37.53 -32.03 9.59
N HIS A 230 -36.76 -32.97 10.15
CA HIS A 230 -37.27 -34.28 10.50
C HIS A 230 -36.65 -34.80 11.79
N PHE A 231 -37.48 -35.33 12.68
CA PHE A 231 -37.06 -36.04 13.88
C PHE A 231 -37.30 -37.54 13.68
N ASP A 232 -36.22 -38.30 13.66
CA ASP A 232 -36.28 -39.76 13.60
C ASP A 232 -36.59 -40.31 14.99
N VAL A 233 -37.78 -40.89 15.15
CA VAL A 233 -38.29 -41.38 16.43
C VAL A 233 -37.59 -42.66 16.89
N GLU A 234 -37.03 -43.45 15.97
CA GLU A 234 -36.32 -44.69 16.28
C GLU A 234 -34.88 -44.42 16.70
N THR A 235 -34.21 -43.48 16.02
CA THR A 235 -32.79 -43.18 16.28
C THR A 235 -32.56 -41.94 17.17
N GLY A 236 -33.60 -41.15 17.43
CA GLY A 236 -33.52 -39.87 18.14
C GLY A 236 -32.78 -38.77 17.37
N ARG A 237 -32.44 -39.00 16.09
CA ARG A 237 -31.66 -38.05 15.28
C ARG A 237 -32.55 -37.00 14.65
N ILE A 238 -32.13 -35.74 14.77
CA ILE A 238 -32.73 -34.62 14.03
C ILE A 238 -31.97 -34.45 12.73
N ARG A 239 -32.66 -34.56 11.59
CA ARG A 239 -32.14 -34.18 10.28
C ARG A 239 -32.43 -32.71 10.07
N CYS A 240 -31.39 -31.92 9.91
CA CYS A 240 -31.46 -30.50 9.62
C CYS A 240 -31.13 -30.24 8.15
N ARG A 241 -31.82 -29.29 7.52
CA ARG A 241 -31.31 -28.63 6.31
C ARG A 241 -30.51 -27.39 6.67
N VAL A 242 -29.51 -27.07 5.84
CA VAL A 242 -28.73 -25.84 5.99
C VAL A 242 -29.36 -24.75 5.14
N LYS A 243 -29.85 -23.70 5.80
CA LYS A 243 -30.33 -22.48 5.17
C LYS A 243 -29.21 -21.44 5.09
N LYS A 244 -28.89 -20.96 3.89
CA LYS A 244 -27.93 -19.87 3.69
C LYS A 244 -28.67 -18.54 3.64
N VAL A 245 -28.22 -17.57 4.43
CA VAL A 245 -28.74 -16.20 4.45
C VAL A 245 -27.58 -15.25 4.20
N PHE A 246 -27.66 -14.50 3.12
CA PHE A 246 -26.71 -13.45 2.76
C PHE A 246 -27.12 -12.14 3.42
N ARG A 247 -26.22 -11.57 4.23
CA ARG A 247 -26.42 -10.30 4.91
C ARG A 247 -25.53 -9.26 4.26
N PHE A 248 -26.15 -8.24 3.68
CA PHE A 248 -25.49 -7.12 3.06
C PHE A 248 -25.64 -5.89 3.93
N ARG A 249 -24.55 -5.16 4.10
CA ARG A 249 -24.57 -3.84 4.73
C ARG A 249 -24.00 -2.83 3.75
N ILE A 250 -24.82 -1.85 3.41
CA ILE A 250 -24.52 -0.79 2.45
C ILE A 250 -24.48 0.53 3.23
N ILE A 251 -23.33 1.19 3.26
CA ILE A 251 -23.10 2.45 3.97
C ILE A 251 -22.75 3.53 2.95
N PHE A 252 -23.29 4.73 3.14
CA PHE A 252 -23.05 5.88 2.28
C PHE A 252 -23.31 7.17 3.09
N LYS A 253 -22.97 8.33 2.50
CA LYS A 253 -23.18 9.61 3.16
C LYS A 253 -24.69 9.89 3.28
N GLY A 254 -25.20 9.87 4.52
CA GLY A 254 -26.59 10.21 4.82
C GLY A 254 -26.89 11.71 4.66
N SER A 255 -28.16 12.04 4.44
CA SER A 255 -28.62 13.43 4.41
C SER A 255 -28.97 13.92 5.81
N GLU A 256 -28.42 15.07 6.19
CA GLU A 256 -28.82 15.78 7.40
C GLU A 256 -30.23 16.37 7.23
N ILE A 257 -31.12 16.10 8.19
CA ILE A 257 -32.51 16.60 8.16
C ILE A 257 -32.57 18.09 8.51
N ARG A 258 -31.66 18.58 9.38
CA ARG A 258 -31.68 19.96 9.85
C ARG A 258 -30.47 20.73 9.33
N ARG A 259 -30.59 21.33 8.15
CA ARG A 259 -29.70 22.43 7.73
C ARG A 259 -30.09 23.70 8.46
N GLY A 260 -29.57 23.89 9.67
CA GLY A 260 -29.75 25.12 10.40
C GLY A 260 -29.80 24.91 11.90
N GLN A 261 -28.62 24.86 12.53
CA GLN A 261 -28.29 25.65 13.73
C GLN A 261 -26.87 25.30 14.19
N SER A 262 -25.95 26.23 13.90
CA SER A 262 -24.73 26.59 14.67
C SER A 262 -23.60 25.53 14.80
N VAL A 263 -22.31 25.88 14.83
CA VAL A 263 -21.64 27.07 15.37
C VAL A 263 -20.35 27.37 14.56
N ASN A 264 -19.96 28.65 14.58
CA ASN A 264 -18.65 29.23 14.28
C ASN A 264 -17.43 28.37 14.63
#